data_AF-A0A7H4M2V6-F1
#
_entry.id   AF-A0A7H4M2V6-F1
#
_cell.length_a   1.000
_cell.length_b   1.000
_cell.length_c   1.000
_cell.angle_alpha   90.00
_cell.angle_beta   90.00
_cell.angle_gamma   90.00
#
_symmetry.space_group_name_H-M   'P 1'
#
loop_
_entity.id
_entity.type
_entity.pdbx_description
1 polymer ?
#
loop_
_entity_poly.entity_id
_entity_poly.type
_entity_poly.pdbx_seq_one_letter_code
_entity_poly.pdbx_strand_id
1 'polypeptide(L)'
;MSKIMMSEEMKSAPAAPSPLRRLLCWEGFLLAVTLAVFVVNALASPYFLNIWNLSDATFNFTEKAIIVLPMAMLIIAREIDLSVASTMALSSTAMGFCAAAGMDTPLLVAVGLGVGLLCGLFNGILVTRFNLSSIVITIGTMSLYRGITYILLGDKALNHYPDSFAWFGQGYVWGRSLLSSRCLSSSPPPLPSCCIKPTLAAGPTPSAITRPEPGSPESTSSATIWCCSRWSG
;
A
#
# COMPACT_ATOMS: atom_id res chain seq x y z
N MET A 1 64.16 0.78 -39.36
CA MET A 1 64.23 0.40 -37.94
C MET A 1 64.03 1.61 -37.00
N SER A 2 62.98 2.43 -37.18
CA SER A 2 62.53 3.42 -36.15
C SER A 2 61.23 4.15 -36.50
N LYS A 3 60.84 4.27 -37.78
CA LYS A 3 59.73 5.18 -38.17
C LYS A 3 58.33 4.56 -38.24
N ILE A 4 58.15 3.29 -37.89
CA ILE A 4 56.84 2.60 -37.96
C ILE A 4 56.32 2.20 -36.57
N MET A 5 57.05 2.48 -35.49
CA MET A 5 56.66 2.06 -34.13
C MET A 5 56.09 3.18 -33.25
N MET A 6 55.94 4.42 -33.75
CA MET A 6 55.63 5.59 -32.90
C MET A 6 54.39 6.41 -33.30
N SER A 7 53.56 5.94 -34.24
CA SER A 7 52.43 6.77 -34.75
C SER A 7 51.02 6.21 -34.49
N GLU A 8 50.86 4.98 -34.02
CA GLU A 8 49.54 4.37 -33.75
C GLU A 8 49.14 4.40 -32.26
N GLU A 9 49.94 5.07 -31.42
CA GLU A 9 49.66 5.27 -29.98
C GLU A 9 49.31 6.75 -29.70
N MET A 10 48.48 7.35 -30.55
CA MET A 10 47.82 8.60 -30.24
C MET A 10 46.30 8.44 -30.25
N LYS A 11 45.82 8.07 -29.07
CA LYS A 11 44.75 8.80 -28.37
C LYS A 11 43.37 8.74 -29.01
N SER A 12 42.70 7.61 -28.81
CA SER A 12 41.25 7.64 -28.61
C SER A 12 40.95 7.39 -27.13
N ALA A 13 41.01 8.46 -26.34
CA ALA A 13 40.25 8.46 -25.09
C ALA A 13 38.79 8.15 -25.46
N PRO A 14 38.10 7.22 -24.78
CA PRO A 14 36.71 6.91 -25.11
C PRO A 14 35.92 8.22 -25.05
N ALA A 15 35.45 8.69 -26.21
CA ALA A 15 34.60 9.87 -26.28
C ALA A 15 33.43 9.63 -25.32
N ALA A 16 33.20 10.58 -24.41
CA ALA A 16 32.09 10.49 -23.47
C ALA A 16 30.82 10.09 -24.24
N PRO A 17 30.10 9.04 -23.82
CA PRO A 17 28.95 8.57 -24.57
C PRO A 17 27.98 9.74 -24.75
N SER A 18 27.54 9.97 -25.99
CA SER A 18 26.61 11.05 -26.32
C SER A 18 25.40 11.00 -25.40
N PRO A 19 24.78 12.14 -25.04
CA PRO A 19 23.58 12.15 -24.20
C PRO A 19 22.49 11.25 -24.79
N LEU A 20 22.39 11.18 -26.12
CA LEU A 20 21.52 10.25 -26.84
C LEU A 20 21.83 8.78 -26.51
N ARG A 21 23.11 8.37 -26.49
CA ARG A 21 23.54 7.01 -26.15
C ARG A 21 23.34 6.67 -24.66
N ARG A 22 23.38 7.68 -23.77
CA ARG A 22 23.00 7.53 -22.35
C ARG A 22 21.49 7.41 -22.15
N LEU A 23 20.68 8.12 -22.94
CA LEU A 23 19.22 8.00 -22.95
C LEU A 23 18.75 6.68 -23.61
N LEU A 24 19.52 6.10 -24.52
CA LEU A 24 19.26 4.78 -25.11
C LEU A 24 19.66 3.59 -24.21
N CYS A 25 20.31 3.83 -23.07
CA CYS A 25 20.48 2.80 -22.03
C CYS A 25 19.19 2.68 -21.21
N TRP A 26 18.92 1.48 -20.70
CA TRP A 26 17.68 1.15 -19.99
C TRP A 26 17.40 2.10 -18.82
N GLU A 27 18.44 2.47 -18.08
CA GLU A 27 18.38 3.40 -16.96
C GLU A 27 18.04 4.82 -17.41
N GLY A 28 18.61 5.27 -18.53
CA GLY A 28 18.36 6.59 -19.09
C GLY A 28 16.95 6.72 -19.67
N PHE A 29 16.45 5.65 -20.29
CA PHE A 29 15.07 5.58 -20.77
C PHE A 29 14.08 5.65 -19.61
N LEU A 30 14.27 4.85 -18.55
CA LEU A 30 13.41 4.86 -17.37
C LEU A 30 13.41 6.24 -16.70
N LEU A 31 14.59 6.84 -16.51
CA LEU A 31 14.70 8.18 -15.93
C LEU A 31 13.96 9.23 -16.78
N ALA A 32 14.11 9.18 -18.11
CA ALA A 32 13.43 10.09 -19.03
C ALA A 32 11.91 9.94 -18.97
N VAL A 33 11.40 8.70 -18.94
CA VAL A 33 9.97 8.42 -18.79
C VAL A 33 9.46 8.92 -17.44
N THR A 34 10.16 8.66 -16.34
CA THR A 34 9.79 9.15 -15.01
C THR A 34 9.72 10.68 -14.96
N LEU A 35 10.72 11.38 -15.52
CA LEU A 35 10.72 12.84 -15.61
C LEU A 35 9.57 13.36 -16.47
N ALA A 36 9.33 12.74 -17.62
CA ALA A 36 8.23 13.14 -18.51
C ALA A 36 6.87 13.01 -17.80
N VAL A 37 6.62 11.87 -17.14
CA VAL A 37 5.39 11.65 -16.37
C VAL A 37 5.27 12.66 -15.23
N PHE A 38 6.36 12.96 -14.52
CA PHE A 38 6.36 13.94 -13.43
C PHE A 38 5.98 15.34 -13.91
N VAL A 39 6.61 15.82 -14.99
CA VAL A 39 6.33 17.16 -15.55
C VAL A 39 4.90 17.24 -16.09
N VAL A 40 4.44 16.23 -16.82
CA VAL A 40 3.06 16.19 -17.34
C VAL A 40 2.05 16.25 -16.20
N ASN A 41 2.24 15.47 -15.13
CA ASN A 41 1.33 15.48 -13.98
C ASN A 41 1.38 16.80 -13.19
N ALA A 42 2.56 17.42 -13.07
CA ALA A 42 2.72 18.72 -12.43
C ALA A 42 1.98 19.84 -13.17
N LEU A 43 1.89 19.77 -14.50
CA LEU A 43 1.17 20.74 -15.33
C LEU A 43 -0.32 20.41 -15.47
N ALA A 44 -0.69 19.12 -15.49
CA ALA A 44 -2.07 18.68 -15.69
C ALA A 44 -2.95 18.88 -14.44
N SER A 45 -2.38 18.80 -13.23
CA SER A 45 -3.14 18.93 -11.98
C SER A 45 -2.48 19.91 -11.00
N PRO A 46 -3.18 20.96 -10.55
CA PRO A 46 -2.67 21.88 -9.52
C PRO A 46 -2.52 21.21 -8.14
N TYR A 47 -3.10 20.02 -7.95
CA TYR A 47 -3.01 19.25 -6.71
C TYR A 47 -1.78 18.33 -6.66
N PHE A 48 -1.12 18.08 -7.79
CA PHE A 48 -0.01 17.11 -7.85
C PHE A 48 1.16 17.49 -6.94
N LEU A 49 1.59 18.76 -7.00
CA LEU A 49 2.66 19.32 -6.16
C LEU A 49 2.18 19.86 -4.80
N ASN A 50 0.92 19.61 -4.42
CA ASN A 50 0.43 20.03 -3.13
C ASN A 50 1.14 19.24 -2.01
N ILE A 51 1.60 19.94 -0.95
CA ILE A 51 2.35 19.32 0.16
C ILE A 51 1.59 18.17 0.82
N TRP A 52 0.25 18.26 0.89
CA TRP A 52 -0.59 17.21 1.47
C TRP A 52 -0.66 16.00 0.54
N ASN A 53 -0.88 16.21 -0.75
CA ASN A 53 -0.88 15.12 -1.74
C ASN A 53 0.47 14.41 -1.81
N LEU A 54 1.57 15.16 -1.72
CA LEU A 54 2.92 14.59 -1.71
C LEU A 54 3.21 13.83 -0.41
N SER A 55 2.72 14.32 0.73
CA SER A 55 2.83 13.63 2.01
C SER A 55 2.04 12.32 1.98
N ASP A 56 0.79 12.35 1.50
CA ASP A 56 -0.09 11.19 1.40
C ASP A 56 0.49 10.13 0.45
N ALA A 57 1.02 10.56 -0.70
CA ALA A 57 1.73 9.67 -1.62
C ALA A 57 2.92 9.00 -0.92
N THR A 58 3.71 9.77 -0.16
CA THR A 58 4.88 9.25 0.57
C THR A 58 4.48 8.22 1.62
N PHE A 59 3.42 8.46 2.40
CA PHE A 59 2.93 7.49 3.41
C PHE A 59 2.57 6.13 2.79
N ASN A 60 1.88 6.14 1.64
CA ASN A 60 1.53 4.90 0.93
C ASN A 60 2.78 4.13 0.47
N PHE A 61 3.83 4.82 0.02
CA PHE A 61 5.09 4.18 -0.35
C PHE A 61 5.87 3.69 0.88
N THR A 62 5.89 4.46 1.97
CA THR A 62 6.59 4.10 3.20
C THR A 62 6.03 2.81 3.81
N GLU A 63 4.71 2.62 3.81
CA GLU A 63 4.08 1.38 4.29
C GLU A 63 4.63 0.15 3.55
N LYS A 64 4.68 0.21 2.21
CA LYS A 64 5.22 -0.89 1.40
C LYS A 64 6.72 -1.05 1.57
N ALA A 65 7.47 0.05 1.68
CA ALA A 65 8.91 0.02 1.86
C ALA A 65 9.32 -0.71 3.15
N ILE A 66 8.60 -0.48 4.26
CA ILE A 66 8.87 -1.16 5.54
C ILE A 66 8.70 -2.67 5.43
N ILE A 67 7.74 -3.16 4.63
CA ILE A 67 7.51 -4.60 4.41
C ILE A 67 8.61 -5.19 3.51
N VAL A 68 9.06 -4.43 2.51
CA VAL A 68 10.08 -4.88 1.55
C VAL A 68 11.48 -4.99 2.18
N LEU A 69 11.81 -4.14 3.16
CA LEU A 69 13.10 -4.20 3.86
C LEU A 69 13.44 -5.58 4.45
N PRO A 70 12.60 -6.21 5.29
CA PRO A 70 12.86 -7.56 5.79
C PRO A 70 12.78 -8.61 4.69
N MET A 71 11.91 -8.46 3.68
CA MET A 71 11.87 -9.38 2.54
C MET A 71 13.21 -9.39 1.76
N ALA A 72 13.85 -8.24 1.59
CA ALA A 72 15.16 -8.16 0.95
C ALA A 72 16.23 -8.95 1.74
N MET A 73 16.18 -8.92 3.08
CA MET A 73 17.08 -9.71 3.93
C MET A 73 16.87 -11.22 3.75
N LEU A 74 15.63 -11.67 3.55
CA LEU A 74 15.32 -13.07 3.25
C LEU A 74 15.86 -13.49 1.88
N ILE A 75 15.71 -12.64 0.86
CA ILE A 75 16.25 -12.92 -0.49
C ILE A 75 17.78 -13.04 -0.46
N ILE A 76 18.47 -12.20 0.32
CA ILE A 76 19.93 -12.29 0.51
C ILE A 76 20.32 -13.63 1.15
N ALA A 77 19.49 -14.15 2.07
CA ALA A 77 19.65 -15.48 2.66
C ALA A 77 19.33 -16.63 1.68
N ARG A 78 19.01 -16.32 0.41
CA ARG A 78 18.54 -17.25 -0.64
C ARG A 78 17.18 -17.89 -0.31
N GLU A 79 16.38 -17.21 0.49
CA GLU A 79 15.05 -17.64 0.87
C GLU A 79 13.97 -16.84 0.11
N ILE A 80 12.88 -17.49 -0.26
CA ILE A 80 11.74 -16.85 -0.94
C ILE A 80 10.51 -16.98 -0.05
N ASP A 81 10.18 -15.90 0.65
CA ASP A 81 9.03 -15.83 1.53
C ASP A 81 7.81 -15.20 0.85
N LEU A 82 6.87 -16.07 0.43
CA LEU A 82 5.57 -15.66 -0.10
C LEU A 82 4.52 -15.47 1.02
N SER A 83 4.80 -15.94 2.25
CA SER A 83 3.82 -15.99 3.33
C SER A 83 3.60 -14.66 4.05
N VAL A 84 4.43 -13.64 3.78
CA VAL A 84 4.34 -12.31 4.43
C VAL A 84 2.97 -11.67 4.25
N ALA A 85 2.38 -11.74 3.06
CA ALA A 85 1.08 -11.14 2.77
C ALA A 85 -0.04 -11.83 3.57
N SER A 86 0.02 -13.15 3.68
CA SER A 86 -0.95 -13.93 4.45
C SER A 86 -0.78 -13.75 5.97
N THR A 87 0.45 -13.53 6.43
CA THR A 87 0.76 -13.24 7.84
C THR A 87 0.25 -11.85 8.22
N MET A 88 0.40 -10.86 7.33
CA MET A 88 -0.19 -9.53 7.50
C MET A 88 -1.72 -9.61 7.57
N ALA A 89 -2.35 -10.41 6.70
CA ALA A 89 -3.80 -10.59 6.71
C ALA A 89 -4.27 -11.21 8.05
N LEU A 90 -3.61 -12.28 8.52
CA LEU A 90 -3.95 -12.94 9.78
C LEU A 90 -3.74 -12.00 10.98
N SER A 91 -2.62 -11.28 11.02
CA SER A 91 -2.32 -10.29 12.05
C SER A 91 -3.35 -9.15 12.08
N SER A 92 -3.74 -8.62 10.91
CA SER A 92 -4.78 -7.60 10.77
C SER A 92 -6.14 -8.10 11.24
N THR A 93 -6.53 -9.32 10.89
CA THR A 93 -7.77 -9.93 11.37
C THR A 93 -7.78 -10.14 12.87
N ALA A 94 -6.67 -10.60 13.46
CA ALA A 94 -6.55 -10.73 14.91
C ALA A 94 -6.68 -9.38 15.63
N MET A 95 -5.99 -8.34 15.13
CA MET A 95 -6.13 -6.97 15.64
C MET A 95 -7.58 -6.46 15.51
N GLY A 96 -8.24 -6.74 14.38
CA GLY A 96 -9.63 -6.33 14.17
C GLY A 96 -10.61 -6.96 15.16
N PHE A 97 -10.40 -8.22 15.55
CA PHE A 97 -11.21 -8.86 16.60
C PHE A 97 -10.95 -8.24 17.97
N CYS A 98 -9.70 -7.91 18.28
CA CYS A 98 -9.35 -7.20 19.51
C CYS A 98 -9.93 -5.78 19.56
N ALA A 99 -9.95 -5.08 18.41
CA ALA A 99 -10.58 -3.78 18.27
C ALA A 99 -12.10 -3.86 18.46
N ALA A 100 -12.75 -4.89 17.90
CA ALA A 100 -14.17 -5.14 18.11
C ALA A 100 -14.52 -5.48 19.57
N ALA A 101 -13.57 -6.03 20.33
CA ALA A 101 -13.69 -6.24 21.76
C ALA A 101 -13.43 -4.98 22.61
N GLY A 102 -13.12 -3.84 21.99
CA GLY A 102 -12.91 -2.56 22.67
C GLY A 102 -11.54 -2.42 23.35
N MET A 103 -10.52 -3.16 22.91
CA MET A 103 -9.16 -3.02 23.46
C MET A 103 -8.49 -1.70 23.07
N ASP A 104 -7.63 -1.21 23.95
CA ASP A 104 -6.83 0.00 23.72
C ASP A 104 -5.74 -0.19 22.63
N THR A 105 -5.38 0.91 21.98
CA THR A 105 -4.33 0.98 20.93
C THR A 105 -3.02 0.23 21.25
N PRO A 106 -2.37 0.37 22.42
CA PRO A 106 -1.13 -0.36 22.70
C PRO A 106 -1.31 -1.88 22.68
N LEU A 107 -2.47 -2.37 23.10
CA LEU A 107 -2.75 -3.80 23.11
C LEU A 107 -3.00 -4.33 21.69
N LEU A 108 -3.65 -3.54 20.83
CA LEU A 108 -3.77 -3.87 19.40
C LEU A 108 -2.40 -4.01 18.73
N VAL A 109 -1.48 -3.06 18.98
CA VAL A 109 -0.11 -3.12 18.44
C VAL A 109 0.62 -4.37 18.97
N ALA A 110 0.48 -4.68 20.26
CA ALA A 110 1.09 -5.87 20.86
C ALA A 110 0.54 -7.17 20.25
N VAL A 111 -0.77 -7.24 19.97
CA VAL A 111 -1.39 -8.39 19.30
C VAL A 111 -0.86 -8.54 17.88
N GLY A 112 -0.82 -7.45 17.10
CA GLY A 112 -0.33 -7.48 15.73
C GLY A 112 1.12 -7.97 15.62
N LEU A 113 1.99 -7.43 16.48
CA LEU A 113 3.39 -7.85 16.60
C LEU A 113 3.52 -9.29 17.10
N GLY A 114 2.71 -9.67 18.10
CA GLY A 114 2.71 -11.02 18.66
C GLY A 114 2.34 -12.08 17.63
N VAL A 115 1.26 -11.86 16.87
CA VAL A 115 0.85 -12.79 15.81
C VAL A 115 1.91 -12.89 14.71
N GLY A 116 2.45 -11.74 14.26
CA GLY A 116 3.53 -11.73 13.26
C GLY A 116 4.77 -12.49 13.72
N LEU A 117 5.19 -12.28 14.97
CA LEU A 117 6.34 -12.97 15.58
C LEU A 117 6.08 -14.47 15.69
N LEU A 118 4.89 -14.89 16.12
CA LEU A 118 4.53 -16.30 16.24
C LEU A 118 4.52 -17.00 14.88
N CYS A 119 3.94 -16.38 13.84
CA CYS A 119 3.93 -16.91 12.48
C CYS A 119 5.35 -17.01 11.89
N GLY A 120 6.17 -15.97 12.09
CA GLY A 120 7.57 -15.97 11.65
C GLY A 120 8.41 -17.04 12.38
N LEU A 121 8.20 -17.18 13.69
CA LEU A 121 8.86 -18.21 14.50
C LEU A 121 8.44 -19.62 14.06
N PHE A 122 7.14 -19.84 13.80
CA PHE A 122 6.63 -21.10 13.29
C PHE A 122 7.32 -21.48 11.98
N ASN A 123 7.36 -20.56 11.01
CA ASN A 123 8.02 -20.76 9.72
C ASN A 123 9.53 -21.05 9.91
N GLY A 124 10.20 -20.28 10.77
CA GLY A 124 11.63 -20.47 11.08
C GLY A 124 11.93 -21.82 11.74
N ILE A 125 11.08 -22.31 12.65
CA ILE A 125 11.23 -23.61 13.29
C ILE A 125 11.04 -24.75 12.28
N LEU A 126 10.06 -24.63 11.37
CA LEU A 126 9.81 -25.62 10.33
C LEU A 126 11.04 -25.80 9.42
N VAL A 127 11.64 -24.69 8.99
CA VAL A 127 12.83 -24.73 8.13
C VAL A 127 14.05 -25.26 8.90
N THR A 128 14.32 -24.72 10.09
CA THR A 128 15.55 -25.06 10.85
C THR A 128 15.53 -26.45 11.47
N ARG A 129 14.39 -26.90 12.00
CA ARG A 129 14.31 -28.17 12.73
C ARG A 129 14.02 -29.36 11.83
N PHE A 130 13.16 -29.19 10.83
CA PHE A 130 12.71 -30.27 9.95
C PHE A 130 13.47 -30.33 8.61
N ASN A 131 14.42 -29.41 8.36
CA ASN A 131 15.20 -29.35 7.10
C ASN A 131 14.31 -29.36 5.85
N LEU A 132 13.14 -28.75 5.94
CA LEU A 132 12.20 -28.66 4.83
C LEU A 132 12.62 -27.51 3.90
N SER A 133 12.41 -27.69 2.60
CA SER A 133 12.64 -26.62 1.64
C SER A 133 11.72 -25.44 1.95
N SER A 134 12.30 -24.28 2.14
CA SER A 134 11.58 -23.07 2.54
C SER A 134 10.47 -22.66 1.58
N ILE A 135 10.63 -22.87 0.27
CA ILE A 135 9.58 -22.53 -0.70
C ILE A 135 8.30 -23.37 -0.50
N VAL A 136 8.45 -24.63 -0.07
CA VAL A 136 7.31 -25.51 0.21
C VAL A 136 6.59 -25.03 1.47
N ILE A 137 7.36 -24.62 2.48
CA ILE A 137 6.82 -24.06 3.73
C ILE A 137 6.12 -22.75 3.48
N THR A 138 6.71 -21.82 2.71
CA THR A 138 6.14 -20.49 2.49
C THR A 138 4.86 -20.56 1.65
N ILE A 139 4.79 -21.43 0.65
CA ILE A 139 3.54 -21.68 -0.11
C ILE A 139 2.48 -22.37 0.76
N GLY A 140 2.88 -23.35 1.57
CA GLY A 140 1.96 -24.07 2.46
C GLY A 140 1.39 -23.17 3.56
N THR A 141 2.25 -22.40 4.21
CA THR A 141 1.87 -21.46 5.29
C THR A 141 1.10 -20.27 4.73
N MET A 142 1.41 -19.80 3.52
CA MET A 142 0.57 -18.83 2.83
C MET A 142 -0.88 -19.30 2.71
N SER A 143 -1.08 -20.53 2.26
CA SER A 143 -2.42 -21.12 2.12
C SER A 143 -3.10 -21.33 3.48
N LEU A 144 -2.34 -21.78 4.49
CA LEU A 144 -2.83 -21.99 5.85
C LEU A 144 -3.30 -20.68 6.50
N TYR A 145 -2.45 -19.66 6.56
CA TYR A 145 -2.76 -18.39 7.21
C TYR A 145 -3.89 -17.66 6.50
N ARG A 146 -3.89 -17.69 5.15
CA ARG A 146 -4.97 -17.15 4.35
C ARG A 146 -6.29 -17.89 4.61
N GLY A 147 -6.26 -19.22 4.68
CA GLY A 147 -7.43 -20.03 5.03
C GLY A 147 -7.99 -19.71 6.41
N ILE A 148 -7.13 -19.63 7.43
CA ILE A 148 -7.53 -19.24 8.79
C ILE A 148 -8.16 -17.85 8.79
N THR A 149 -7.53 -16.88 8.11
CA THR A 149 -8.05 -15.52 7.98
C THR A 149 -9.44 -15.50 7.36
N TYR A 150 -9.66 -16.23 6.26
CA TYR A 150 -10.97 -16.32 5.62
C TYR A 150 -12.04 -16.97 6.53
N ILE A 151 -11.68 -18.03 7.24
CA ILE A 151 -12.64 -18.72 8.14
C ILE A 151 -13.01 -17.82 9.32
N LEU A 152 -12.03 -17.11 9.89
CA LEU A 152 -12.27 -16.20 11.01
C LEU A 152 -13.10 -14.98 10.59
N LEU A 153 -12.74 -14.37 9.47
CA LEU A 153 -13.36 -13.13 9.00
C LEU A 153 -14.75 -13.39 8.38
N GLY A 154 -14.92 -14.51 7.68
CA GLY A 154 -16.13 -14.84 6.94
C GLY A 154 -16.48 -13.75 5.94
N ASP A 155 -17.75 -13.33 5.93
CA ASP A 155 -18.26 -12.25 5.08
C ASP A 155 -18.16 -10.85 5.71
N LYS A 156 -17.55 -10.74 6.90
CA LYS A 156 -17.49 -9.48 7.66
C LYS A 156 -16.25 -8.68 7.30
N ALA A 157 -16.34 -7.36 7.30
CA ALA A 157 -15.17 -6.48 7.22
C ALA A 157 -14.99 -5.75 8.56
N LEU A 158 -13.84 -5.95 9.21
CA LEU A 158 -13.50 -5.33 10.48
C LEU A 158 -12.89 -3.94 10.21
N ASN A 159 -13.73 -2.91 10.20
CA ASN A 159 -13.34 -1.53 9.88
C ASN A 159 -13.44 -0.57 11.08
N HIS A 160 -13.84 -1.05 12.26
CA HIS A 160 -14.03 -0.20 13.43
C HIS A 160 -12.79 -0.25 14.34
N TYR A 161 -12.01 0.81 14.33
CA TYR A 161 -10.80 0.98 15.15
C TYR A 161 -10.89 2.28 15.95
N PRO A 162 -10.28 2.36 17.15
CA PRO A 162 -10.26 3.59 17.92
C PRO A 162 -9.43 4.68 17.23
N ASP A 163 -9.84 5.95 17.34
CA ASP A 163 -9.19 7.09 16.69
C ASP A 163 -7.70 7.22 17.06
N SER A 164 -7.34 6.81 18.28
CA SER A 164 -5.95 6.75 18.73
C SER A 164 -5.09 5.78 17.93
N PHE A 165 -5.66 4.70 17.38
CA PHE A 165 -4.96 3.78 16.50
C PHE A 165 -4.74 4.38 15.10
N ALA A 166 -5.75 5.09 14.57
CA ALA A 166 -5.62 5.82 13.31
C ALA A 166 -4.56 6.93 13.41
N TRP A 167 -4.52 7.67 14.52
CA TRP A 167 -3.48 8.67 14.77
C TRP A 167 -2.09 8.04 14.93
N PHE A 168 -1.98 6.88 15.57
CA PHE A 168 -0.70 6.17 15.70
C PHE A 168 -0.14 5.72 14.34
N GLY A 169 -0.99 5.25 13.43
CA GLY A 169 -0.57 4.77 12.11
C GLY A 169 -0.43 5.85 11.03
N GLN A 170 -1.26 6.89 11.07
CA GLN A 170 -1.40 7.90 9.99
C GLN A 170 -1.25 9.35 10.49
N GLY A 171 -0.76 9.55 11.72
CA GLY A 171 -0.64 10.88 12.32
C GLY A 171 0.40 11.76 11.62
N TYR A 172 -0.02 12.94 11.16
CA TYR A 172 0.89 13.96 10.64
C TYR A 172 1.51 14.73 11.80
N VAL A 173 2.83 14.60 11.99
CA VAL A 173 3.59 15.34 13.02
C VAL A 173 3.68 16.83 12.68
N TRP A 174 3.82 17.16 11.38
CA TRP A 174 3.92 18.53 10.90
C TRP A 174 2.58 19.00 10.30
N GLY A 175 1.82 19.80 11.06
CA GLY A 175 0.75 20.65 10.50
C GLY A 175 -0.70 20.35 10.94
N ARG A 176 -1.03 19.20 11.53
CA ARG A 176 -2.39 18.97 12.09
C ARG A 176 -2.48 18.20 13.42
N SER A 177 -1.42 17.56 13.92
CA SER A 177 -1.50 16.82 15.21
C SER A 177 -1.64 17.69 16.45
N LEU A 178 -1.10 18.91 16.46
CA LEU A 178 -1.15 19.78 17.64
C LEU A 178 -2.43 20.63 17.75
N LEU A 179 -3.24 20.70 16.68
CA LEU A 179 -4.51 21.45 16.70
C LEU A 179 -5.74 20.53 16.79
N SER A 180 -5.67 19.29 16.25
CA SER A 180 -6.79 18.34 16.33
C SER A 180 -7.05 17.82 17.75
N SER A 181 -5.99 17.62 18.55
CA SER A 181 -6.10 17.26 19.97
C SER A 181 -6.78 18.33 20.83
N ARG A 182 -6.87 19.57 20.32
CA ARG A 182 -7.62 20.66 20.96
C ARG A 182 -9.05 20.79 20.42
N CYS A 183 -9.29 20.41 19.16
CA CYS A 183 -10.63 20.42 18.54
C CYS A 183 -11.51 19.23 18.94
N LEU A 184 -10.97 18.13 19.46
CA LEU A 184 -11.79 17.03 19.99
C LEU A 184 -12.38 17.32 21.38
N SER A 185 -11.94 18.40 22.04
CA SER A 185 -12.49 18.87 23.33
C SER A 185 -13.61 19.91 23.20
N SER A 186 -13.84 20.43 21.99
CA SER A 186 -14.96 21.32 21.69
C SER A 186 -15.88 20.63 20.71
N SER A 187 -17.11 20.38 21.16
CA SER A 187 -18.26 19.99 20.32
C SER A 187 -18.20 20.66 18.95
N PRO A 188 -18.58 19.97 17.85
CA PRO A 188 -18.55 20.58 16.52
C PRO A 188 -19.39 21.88 16.56
N PRO A 189 -18.87 23.03 16.10
CA PRO A 189 -19.73 24.19 15.88
C PRO A 189 -20.79 23.79 14.84
N PRO A 190 -22.04 24.29 14.96
CA PRO A 190 -23.08 23.98 13.98
C PRO A 190 -22.58 24.40 12.60
N LEU A 191 -22.42 23.42 11.71
CA LEU A 191 -22.12 23.64 10.30
C LEU A 191 -23.16 24.61 9.71
N PRO A 192 -22.76 25.68 9.01
CA PRO A 192 -23.68 26.43 8.17
C PRO A 192 -24.05 25.56 6.95
N SER A 193 -25.23 24.95 7.00
CA SER A 193 -26.23 24.76 5.93
C SER A 193 -25.85 24.28 4.52
N CYS A 194 -24.61 23.92 4.19
CA CYS A 194 -24.20 23.69 2.79
C CYS A 194 -23.66 22.30 2.43
N CYS A 195 -23.57 21.35 3.36
CA CYS A 195 -23.24 19.96 3.02
C CYS A 195 -24.24 19.00 3.66
N ILE A 196 -24.84 18.17 2.79
CA ILE A 196 -25.63 16.97 3.11
C ILE A 196 -27.13 17.24 3.36
N LYS A 197 -27.86 17.46 2.26
CA LYS A 197 -29.19 16.83 2.10
C LYS A 197 -28.99 15.50 1.37
N PRO A 198 -29.18 14.35 2.01
CA PRO A 198 -29.79 13.20 1.39
C PRO A 198 -31.28 13.32 1.72
N THR A 199 -32.08 13.68 0.71
CA THR A 199 -33.53 13.61 0.82
C THR A 199 -33.93 12.18 1.17
N LEU A 200 -34.14 11.93 2.46
CA LEU A 200 -34.84 10.76 2.98
C LEU A 200 -36.33 11.00 2.70
N ALA A 201 -36.78 10.59 1.52
CA ALA A 201 -38.19 10.37 1.24
C ALA A 201 -38.48 8.87 1.41
N ALA A 202 -39.52 8.59 2.20
CA ALA A 202 -40.01 7.27 2.58
C ALA A 202 -40.41 6.39 1.39
N GLY A 203 -40.19 5.07 1.48
CA GLY A 203 -40.76 4.06 0.56
C GLY A 203 -40.02 2.71 0.60
N PRO A 204 -40.70 1.55 0.38
CA PRO A 204 -40.44 0.32 1.13
C PRO A 204 -39.44 -0.68 0.53
N THR A 205 -39.17 -1.73 1.33
CA THR A 205 -38.38 -2.96 1.20
C THR A 205 -38.23 -3.63 -0.18
N PRO A 206 -37.22 -4.52 -0.35
CA PRO A 206 -36.62 -4.87 -1.64
C PRO A 206 -37.34 -6.04 -2.32
N SER A 207 -37.69 -5.85 -3.59
CA SER A 207 -38.03 -6.95 -4.50
C SER A 207 -37.77 -6.54 -5.94
N ALA A 208 -37.24 -7.50 -6.71
CA ALA A 208 -37.08 -7.51 -8.17
C ALA A 208 -35.75 -6.93 -8.73
N ILE A 209 -34.84 -7.87 -9.00
CA ILE A 209 -33.82 -7.79 -10.04
C ILE A 209 -34.54 -7.69 -11.39
N THR A 210 -34.45 -6.55 -12.07
CA THR A 210 -34.75 -6.43 -13.50
C THR A 210 -33.64 -5.64 -14.19
N ARG A 211 -33.05 -6.23 -15.23
CA ARG A 211 -32.01 -5.62 -16.08
C ARG A 211 -32.57 -4.39 -16.83
N PRO A 212 -31.80 -3.30 -16.99
CA PRO A 212 -32.25 -2.18 -17.82
C PRO A 212 -31.97 -2.42 -19.30
N GLU A 213 -32.98 -2.12 -20.13
CA GLU A 213 -32.93 -1.95 -21.59
C GLU A 213 -32.14 -0.68 -21.98
N PRO A 214 -31.56 -0.60 -23.20
CA PRO A 214 -30.64 0.48 -23.58
C PRO A 214 -31.39 1.64 -24.24
N GLY A 215 -31.38 2.82 -23.60
CA GLY A 215 -31.87 4.04 -24.24
C GLY A 215 -32.33 5.17 -23.32
N SER A 216 -31.44 5.76 -22.52
CA SER A 216 -31.61 7.11 -21.97
C SER A 216 -30.26 7.71 -21.51
N PRO A 217 -30.07 9.05 -21.54
CA PRO A 217 -28.78 9.69 -21.39
C PRO A 217 -28.43 9.95 -19.92
N GLU A 218 -28.20 8.89 -19.14
CA GLU A 218 -27.63 8.98 -17.78
C GLU A 218 -26.66 7.81 -17.54
N SER A 219 -25.47 7.85 -18.14
CA SER A 219 -24.50 6.74 -18.08
C SER A 219 -23.11 7.12 -17.56
N THR A 220 -22.99 8.16 -16.71
CA THR A 220 -21.65 8.60 -16.23
C THR A 220 -21.44 8.57 -14.72
N SER A 221 -22.43 8.17 -13.91
CA SER A 221 -22.25 8.06 -12.45
C SER A 221 -22.09 6.62 -11.93
N SER A 222 -22.49 5.61 -12.69
CA SER A 222 -22.37 4.20 -12.25
C SER A 222 -20.98 3.58 -12.48
N ALA A 223 -20.09 4.27 -13.20
CA ALA A 223 -18.71 3.82 -13.44
C ALA A 223 -17.78 4.12 -12.25
N THR A 224 -18.10 5.12 -11.41
CA THR A 224 -17.21 5.56 -10.32
C THR A 224 -17.28 4.64 -9.11
N ILE A 225 -18.41 3.96 -8.90
CA ILE A 225 -18.59 3.02 -7.77
C ILE A 225 -17.81 1.72 -8.03
N TRP A 226 -17.57 1.36 -9.29
CA TRP A 226 -16.84 0.13 -9.67
C TRP A 226 -15.31 0.21 -9.52
N CYS A 227 -14.76 1.41 -9.32
CA CYS A 227 -13.29 1.58 -9.23
C CYS A 227 -12.74 1.30 -7.82
N CYS A 228 -13.58 1.40 -6.77
CA CYS A 228 -13.12 1.27 -5.39
C CYS A 228 -12.99 -0.19 -4.91
N SER A 229 -13.63 -1.15 -5.59
CA SER A 229 -13.62 -2.57 -5.20
C SER A 229 -12.55 -3.42 -5.90
N ARG A 230 -11.74 -2.85 -6.80
CA ARG A 230 -10.73 -3.60 -7.59
C ARG A 230 -9.28 -3.37 -7.13
N TRP A 231 -9.08 -2.60 -6.07
CA TRP A 231 -7.75 -2.30 -5.50
C TRP A 231 -7.61 -2.77 -4.05
N SER A 232 -8.35 -3.82 -3.69
CA SER A 232 -8.24 -4.58 -2.44
C SER A 232 -8.31 -6.09 -2.72
N GLY A 233 -7.46 -6.55 -3.64
CA GLY A 233 -7.25 -7.97 -3.95
C GLY A 233 -5.77 -8.26 -4.17
#